data_AF-A0A0S3SI92-F1
#
_entry.id   AF-A0A0S3SI92-F1
#
_cell.length_a   1.000
_cell.length_b   1.000
_cell.length_c   1.000
_cell.angle_alpha   90.00
_cell.angle_beta   90.00
_cell.angle_gamma   90.00
#
_symmetry.space_group_name_H-M   'P 1'
#
loop_
_entity.id
_entity.type
_entity.pdbx_description
1 polymer ?
#
loop_
_entity_poly.entity_id
_entity_poly.type
_entity_poly.pdbx_seq_one_letter_code
_entity_poly.pdbx_strand_id
1 'polypeptide(L)'
;MLAFSRGFVSRLQRFAVNSPSPLRFLSSDAEIQTRIIDPKPGLMTPDSKRTGLIAVKCGMSALWDKWGARIPITVLWVDDNIVSQVKTPEKEGFCSLQIGCGHKKEKHLTKPEVGHFRAQGVPMKRKLKEFPVTEDALLPVGTSLNVRHFVPGQYVDVTGITKGKGFQGVMKRHGFKGGPASHGASLSHRSAGSVGHITGPGRVFKGKKMAGRMGGEQRTVKSVWVYKVDPARNLMWVKGQVPGATGNFVFIKDAVYKKPDISLLPFPTYFGPEDEDTDNLKPLVAELGDVDPFIVTD
;
A
#
# COMPACT_ATOMS: atom_id res chain seq x y z
N MET A 1 -92.47 -36.57 -30.04
CA MET A 1 -91.83 -36.82 -31.34
C MET A 1 -90.34 -36.96 -31.11
N LEU A 2 -89.81 -38.16 -31.38
CA LEU A 2 -88.44 -38.60 -31.75
C LEU A 2 -87.26 -37.61 -31.55
N ALA A 3 -86.02 -38.00 -31.22
CA ALA A 3 -85.35 -39.24 -30.83
C ALA A 3 -83.84 -38.90 -30.63
N PHE A 4 -83.14 -39.66 -29.77
CA PHE A 4 -81.77 -40.23 -29.89
C PHE A 4 -80.71 -39.51 -30.78
N SER A 5 -79.40 -39.41 -30.49
CA SER A 5 -78.50 -40.00 -29.48
C SER A 5 -77.05 -39.49 -29.70
N ARG A 6 -76.16 -39.93 -28.79
CA ARG A 6 -74.68 -40.00 -28.87
C ARG A 6 -73.95 -38.68 -28.60
N GLY A 7 -73.17 -38.52 -27.53
CA GLY A 7 -72.33 -39.48 -26.82
C GLY A 7 -70.88 -39.26 -27.24
N PHE A 8 -70.18 -38.33 -26.56
CA PHE A 8 -68.73 -38.24 -26.62
C PHE A 8 -68.20 -38.03 -25.20
N VAL A 9 -67.53 -39.08 -24.72
CA VAL A 9 -66.83 -39.15 -23.45
C VAL A 9 -65.48 -38.44 -23.63
N SER A 10 -65.23 -37.36 -22.91
CA SER A 10 -63.87 -36.87 -22.66
C SER A 10 -63.59 -36.91 -21.17
N ARG A 11 -62.81 -37.92 -20.81
CA ARG A 11 -62.29 -38.22 -19.48
C ARG A 11 -61.29 -37.13 -19.11
N LEU A 12 -61.73 -36.10 -18.39
CA LEU A 12 -60.82 -35.17 -17.69
C LEU A 12 -60.18 -35.92 -16.52
N GLN A 13 -59.00 -36.50 -16.76
CA GLN A 13 -58.10 -36.94 -15.70
C GLN A 13 -57.75 -35.74 -14.84
N ARG A 14 -58.13 -35.81 -13.56
CA ARG A 14 -57.59 -34.94 -12.51
C ARG A 14 -56.08 -35.22 -12.43
N PHE A 15 -55.27 -34.34 -12.99
CA PHE A 15 -53.84 -34.31 -12.68
C PHE A 15 -53.72 -33.84 -11.24
N ALA A 16 -53.24 -34.74 -10.37
CA ALA A 16 -52.82 -34.39 -9.03
C ALA A 16 -51.73 -33.33 -9.13
N VAL A 17 -51.95 -32.19 -8.48
CA VAL A 17 -50.92 -31.16 -8.27
C VAL A 17 -49.91 -31.76 -7.31
N ASN A 18 -48.84 -32.36 -7.85
CA ASN A 18 -47.65 -32.66 -7.08
C ASN A 18 -47.04 -31.32 -6.64
N SER A 19 -47.00 -31.09 -5.33
CA SER A 19 -46.23 -30.02 -4.70
C SER A 19 -44.81 -29.99 -5.28
N PRO A 20 -44.24 -28.81 -5.59
CA PRO A 20 -42.84 -28.75 -5.98
C PRO A 20 -42.01 -29.17 -4.76
N SER A 21 -41.34 -30.32 -4.87
CA SER A 21 -40.26 -30.70 -3.97
C SER A 21 -39.26 -29.54 -3.89
N PRO A 22 -38.78 -29.15 -2.70
CA PRO A 22 -37.74 -28.13 -2.62
C PRO A 22 -36.54 -28.64 -3.42
N LEU A 23 -36.05 -27.80 -4.34
CA LEU A 23 -34.80 -27.99 -5.03
C LEU A 23 -33.76 -28.39 -3.97
N ARG A 24 -33.30 -29.64 -4.02
CA ARG A 24 -32.11 -30.08 -3.30
C ARG A 24 -30.97 -29.26 -3.89
N PHE A 25 -30.73 -28.07 -3.32
CA PHE A 25 -29.40 -27.50 -3.26
C PHE A 25 -28.55 -28.63 -2.68
N LEU A 26 -27.73 -29.25 -3.52
CA LEU A 26 -26.59 -30.02 -3.06
C LEU A 26 -25.74 -29.02 -2.29
N SER A 27 -25.99 -28.91 -0.99
CA SER A 27 -25.02 -28.44 -0.02
C SER A 27 -23.88 -29.46 -0.09
N SER A 28 -22.99 -29.25 -1.04
CA SER A 28 -21.61 -29.56 -0.80
C SER A 28 -21.18 -28.57 0.28
N ASP A 29 -21.42 -28.98 1.53
CA ASP A 29 -20.69 -28.50 2.68
C ASP A 29 -19.24 -28.95 2.46
N ALA A 30 -18.57 -28.34 1.48
CA ALA A 30 -17.14 -28.24 1.47
C ALA A 30 -16.84 -27.31 2.63
N GLU A 31 -16.67 -27.91 3.81
CA GLU A 31 -15.99 -27.28 4.92
C GLU A 31 -14.69 -26.72 4.38
N ILE A 32 -14.69 -25.43 4.03
CA ILE A 32 -13.46 -24.70 3.81
C ILE A 32 -12.81 -24.71 5.17
N GLN A 33 -11.90 -25.65 5.41
CA GLN A 33 -10.97 -25.61 6.51
C GLN A 33 -10.25 -24.27 6.40
N THR A 34 -10.76 -23.28 7.11
CA THR A 34 -10.08 -22.00 7.23
C THR A 34 -8.80 -22.33 7.97
N ARG A 35 -7.67 -22.30 7.24
CA ARG A 35 -6.35 -22.45 7.86
C ARG A 35 -6.30 -21.47 9.03
N ILE A 36 -6.17 -21.98 10.24
CA ILE A 36 -6.00 -21.15 11.42
C ILE A 36 -4.61 -20.51 11.28
N ILE A 37 -4.58 -19.20 11.01
CA ILE A 37 -3.34 -18.45 10.87
C ILE A 37 -2.94 -18.00 12.28
N ASP A 38 -2.04 -18.76 12.90
CA ASP A 38 -1.49 -18.42 14.20
C ASP A 38 -0.41 -17.33 14.05
N PRO A 39 -0.47 -16.23 14.83
CA PRO A 39 0.59 -15.24 14.88
C PRO A 39 1.74 -15.76 15.75
N LYS A 40 2.61 -16.60 15.19
CA LYS A 40 3.81 -17.08 15.91
C LYS A 40 5.05 -16.31 15.46
N PRO A 41 5.91 -15.84 16.39
CA PRO A 41 7.19 -15.28 16.02
C PRO A 41 8.05 -16.36 15.38
N GLY A 42 8.70 -16.04 14.26
CA GLY A 42 9.55 -16.95 13.51
C GLY A 42 10.81 -16.26 13.01
N LEU A 43 11.69 -17.05 12.36
CA LEU A 43 12.86 -16.51 11.67
C LEU A 43 12.51 -16.31 10.19
N MET A 44 12.90 -15.17 9.64
CA MET A 44 12.68 -14.85 8.23
C MET A 44 13.67 -15.63 7.35
N THR A 45 13.19 -16.28 6.29
CA THR A 45 14.08 -16.92 5.30
C THR A 45 14.48 -15.91 4.20
N PRO A 46 15.52 -16.19 3.39
CA PRO A 46 15.97 -15.25 2.34
C PRO A 46 14.94 -14.92 1.25
N ASP A 47 13.99 -15.82 1.04
CA ASP A 47 12.90 -15.71 0.05
C ASP A 47 11.60 -15.19 0.69
N SER A 48 11.52 -15.19 2.03
CA SER A 48 10.39 -14.67 2.78
C SER A 48 10.22 -13.17 2.58
N LYS A 49 8.97 -12.73 2.56
CA LYS A 49 8.62 -11.33 2.45
C LYS A 49 7.52 -10.95 3.44
N ARG A 50 7.90 -10.15 4.43
CA ARG A 50 6.96 -9.60 5.41
C ARG A 50 6.09 -8.48 4.85
N THR A 51 5.11 -8.09 5.65
CA THR A 51 4.18 -7.02 5.35
C THR A 51 4.84 -5.65 5.27
N GLY A 52 4.15 -4.71 4.64
CA GLY A 52 4.50 -3.30 4.76
C GLY A 52 3.60 -2.58 5.76
N LEU A 53 3.85 -1.30 5.99
CA LEU A 53 2.99 -0.43 6.78
C LEU A 53 2.45 0.72 5.94
N ILE A 54 1.30 1.25 6.34
CA ILE A 54 0.79 2.52 5.85
C ILE A 54 1.13 3.58 6.91
N ALA A 55 1.61 4.73 6.48
CA ALA A 55 1.90 5.84 7.37
C ALA A 55 1.40 7.15 6.76
N VAL A 56 1.31 8.20 7.57
CA VAL A 56 0.99 9.56 7.18
C VAL A 56 2.26 10.40 7.27
N LYS A 57 2.57 11.14 6.21
CA LYS A 57 3.72 12.06 6.24
C LYS A 57 3.39 13.29 7.09
N CYS A 58 4.02 13.45 8.26
CA CYS A 58 3.77 14.58 9.15
C CYS A 58 4.54 15.84 8.77
N GLY A 59 5.75 15.69 8.24
CA GLY A 59 6.60 16.83 7.93
C GLY A 59 8.06 16.46 7.77
N MET A 60 8.90 17.47 7.67
CA MET A 60 10.35 17.33 7.58
C MET A 60 11.01 18.18 8.66
N SER A 61 12.08 17.66 9.23
CA SER A 61 12.95 18.35 10.17
C SER A 61 14.41 18.04 9.84
N ALA A 62 15.34 18.64 10.58
CA ALA A 62 16.74 18.26 10.55
C ALA A 62 17.16 17.82 11.95
N LEU A 63 17.88 16.71 12.05
CA LEU A 63 18.56 16.30 13.28
C LEU A 63 20.06 16.41 13.08
N TRP A 64 20.77 16.57 14.18
CA TRP A 64 22.21 16.50 14.23
C TRP A 64 22.62 15.10 14.68
N ASP A 65 23.60 14.55 13.97
CA ASP A 65 24.23 13.28 14.32
C ASP A 65 25.23 13.44 15.47
N LYS A 66 25.68 12.32 16.03
CA LYS A 66 26.75 12.28 17.04
C LYS A 66 28.05 12.96 16.55
N TRP A 67 28.31 12.91 15.24
CA TRP A 67 29.46 13.54 14.57
C TRP A 67 29.25 15.00 14.19
N GLY A 68 28.13 15.62 14.57
CA GLY A 68 27.83 17.00 14.19
C GLY A 68 27.42 17.17 12.72
N ALA A 69 27.07 16.10 12.01
CA ALA A 69 26.45 16.21 10.68
C ALA A 69 24.97 16.57 10.76
N ARG A 70 24.52 17.51 9.93
CA ARG A 70 23.10 17.82 9.77
C ARG A 70 22.43 16.83 8.82
N ILE A 71 21.48 16.04 9.33
CA ILE A 71 20.75 15.04 8.57
C ILE A 71 19.31 15.54 8.28
N PRO A 72 18.89 15.64 7.01
CA PRO A 72 17.50 15.93 6.68
C PRO A 72 16.64 14.69 6.92
N ILE A 73 15.53 14.85 7.63
CA ILE A 73 14.70 13.73 8.07
C ILE A 73 13.23 14.03 7.79
N THR A 74 12.51 13.02 7.33
CA THR A 74 11.04 13.03 7.22
C THR A 74 10.44 12.25 8.39
N VAL A 75 9.42 12.83 9.03
CA VAL A 75 8.63 12.18 10.08
C VAL A 75 7.41 11.51 9.46
N LEU A 76 7.24 10.22 9.73
CA LEU A 76 6.09 9.42 9.30
C LEU A 76 5.37 8.90 10.54
N TRP A 77 4.04 9.06 10.56
CA TRP A 77 3.18 8.60 11.64
C TRP A 77 2.39 7.37 11.20
N VAL A 78 2.50 6.29 11.95
CA VAL A 78 1.71 5.08 11.73
C VAL A 78 0.44 5.19 12.57
N ASP A 79 -0.67 5.47 11.88
CA ASP A 79 -1.98 5.69 12.50
C ASP A 79 -2.79 4.38 12.48
N ASP A 80 -2.79 3.67 13.62
CA ASP A 80 -3.51 2.43 13.90
C ASP A 80 -3.67 1.49 12.70
N ASN A 81 -2.55 0.89 12.29
CA ASN A 81 -2.55 -0.10 11.22
C ASN A 81 -3.11 -1.43 11.72
N ILE A 82 -4.04 -2.00 10.96
CA ILE A 82 -4.66 -3.29 11.26
C ILE A 82 -4.76 -4.15 10.00
N VAL A 83 -4.63 -5.46 10.14
CA VAL A 83 -4.91 -6.41 9.05
C VAL A 83 -6.42 -6.49 8.86
N SER A 84 -6.91 -6.06 7.69
CA SER A 84 -8.35 -6.04 7.38
C SER A 84 -8.83 -7.30 6.66
N GLN A 85 -7.99 -7.88 5.81
CA GLN A 85 -8.32 -9.09 5.05
C GLN A 85 -7.04 -9.85 4.74
N VAL A 86 -7.10 -11.17 4.88
CA VAL A 86 -6.04 -12.07 4.43
C VAL A 86 -6.41 -12.67 3.08
N LYS A 87 -5.48 -12.57 2.13
CA LYS A 87 -5.63 -13.15 0.81
C LYS A 87 -4.77 -14.39 0.65
N THR A 88 -5.40 -15.50 0.28
CA THR A 88 -4.75 -16.81 0.15
C THR A 88 -4.77 -17.30 -1.29
N PRO A 89 -3.75 -18.06 -1.72
CA PRO A 89 -3.65 -18.54 -3.11
C PRO A 89 -4.81 -19.46 -3.50
N GLU A 90 -5.39 -20.20 -2.56
CA GLU A 90 -6.51 -21.11 -2.80
C GLU A 90 -7.79 -20.37 -3.22
N LYS A 91 -8.03 -19.18 -2.67
CA LYS A 91 -9.26 -18.40 -2.95
C LYS A 91 -9.06 -17.37 -4.05
N GLU A 92 -7.94 -16.65 -4.03
CA GLU A 92 -7.71 -15.48 -4.90
C GLU A 92 -6.55 -15.66 -5.88
N GLY A 93 -5.80 -16.76 -5.79
CA GLY A 93 -4.67 -17.06 -6.68
C GLY A 93 -3.35 -16.38 -6.31
N PHE A 94 -3.29 -15.62 -5.21
CA PHE A 94 -2.06 -15.01 -4.71
C PHE A 94 -2.11 -14.79 -3.20
N CYS A 95 -0.93 -14.65 -2.59
CA CYS A 95 -0.78 -14.36 -1.16
C CYS A 95 -0.59 -12.84 -0.94
N SER A 96 -1.48 -12.21 -0.19
CA SER A 96 -1.32 -10.82 0.21
C SER A 96 -2.06 -10.50 1.51
N LEU A 97 -1.62 -9.45 2.18
CA LEU A 97 -2.29 -8.89 3.35
C LEU A 97 -2.83 -7.51 3.03
N GLN A 98 -4.14 -7.32 3.23
CA GLN A 98 -4.77 -6.02 3.16
C GLN A 98 -4.64 -5.36 4.52
N ILE A 99 -4.03 -4.17 4.54
CA ILE A 99 -3.81 -3.39 5.75
C ILE A 99 -4.65 -2.12 5.66
N GLY A 100 -5.31 -1.80 6.76
CA GLY A 100 -6.07 -0.56 6.94
C GLY A 100 -5.38 0.40 7.89
N CYS A 101 -5.41 1.69 7.58
CA CYS A 101 -4.78 2.76 8.34
C CYS A 101 -5.74 3.93 8.61
N GLY A 102 -5.63 4.47 9.82
CA GLY A 102 -6.38 5.60 10.35
C GLY A 102 -7.85 5.33 10.55
N HIS A 103 -8.51 6.11 11.41
CA HIS A 103 -9.92 5.90 11.74
C HIS A 103 -10.86 6.69 10.83
N LYS A 104 -12.01 6.10 10.50
CA LYS A 104 -13.07 6.77 9.74
C LYS A 104 -14.44 6.37 10.25
N LYS A 105 -15.31 7.36 10.51
CA LYS A 105 -16.70 7.14 10.92
C LYS A 105 -17.52 6.53 9.79
N GLU A 106 -18.52 5.71 10.13
CA GLU A 106 -19.40 5.03 9.17
C GLU A 106 -20.02 5.97 8.14
N LYS A 107 -20.50 7.15 8.60
CA LYS A 107 -21.12 8.17 7.72
C LYS A 107 -20.21 8.71 6.61
N HIS A 108 -18.89 8.53 6.71
CA HIS A 108 -17.94 8.97 5.68
C HIS A 108 -17.50 7.83 4.76
N LEU A 109 -17.96 6.60 4.99
CA LEU A 109 -17.69 5.43 4.16
C LEU A 109 -18.88 5.13 3.25
N THR A 110 -18.58 4.44 2.15
CA THR A 110 -19.62 3.91 1.28
C THR A 110 -20.20 2.62 1.88
N LYS A 111 -21.48 2.33 1.63
CA LYS A 111 -22.15 1.10 2.12
C LYS A 111 -21.35 -0.20 1.87
N PRO A 112 -20.73 -0.46 0.70
CA PRO A 112 -19.93 -1.66 0.50
C PRO A 112 -18.67 -1.70 1.37
N GLU A 113 -17.98 -0.57 1.59
CA GLU A 113 -16.83 -0.53 2.50
C GLU A 113 -17.24 -0.85 3.94
N VAL A 114 -18.39 -0.35 4.39
CA VAL A 114 -18.95 -0.66 5.71
C VAL A 114 -19.27 -2.15 5.82
N GLY A 115 -19.91 -2.73 4.80
CA GLY A 115 -20.18 -4.17 4.74
C GLY A 115 -18.91 -5.02 4.81
N HIS A 116 -17.86 -4.61 4.11
CA HIS A 116 -16.54 -5.26 4.13
C HIS A 116 -15.93 -5.28 5.54
N PHE A 117 -15.87 -4.13 6.21
CA PHE A 117 -15.32 -4.06 7.58
C PHE A 117 -16.15 -4.85 8.59
N ARG A 118 -17.48 -4.84 8.47
CA ARG A 118 -18.38 -5.62 9.33
C ARG A 118 -18.23 -7.12 9.14
N ALA A 119 -18.09 -7.58 7.90
CA ALA A 119 -17.88 -9.00 7.60
C ALA A 119 -16.57 -9.53 8.19
N GLN A 120 -15.54 -8.67 8.27
CA GLN A 120 -14.23 -9.02 8.82
C GLN A 120 -14.11 -8.77 10.35
N GLY A 121 -15.09 -8.10 10.96
CA GLY A 121 -15.04 -7.73 12.38
C GLY A 121 -13.98 -6.70 12.75
N VAL A 122 -13.50 -5.91 11.77
CA VAL A 122 -12.39 -4.96 11.94
C VAL A 122 -12.90 -3.52 12.04
N PRO A 123 -12.30 -2.65 12.89
CA PRO A 123 -12.64 -1.23 12.93
C PRO A 123 -12.49 -0.56 11.56
N MET A 124 -13.37 0.41 11.30
CA MET A 124 -13.43 1.12 10.02
C MET A 124 -12.20 2.01 9.80
N LYS A 125 -11.47 1.77 8.69
CA LYS A 125 -10.22 2.47 8.39
C LYS A 125 -10.33 3.51 7.26
N ARG A 126 -9.45 4.51 7.27
CA ARG A 126 -9.43 5.63 6.31
C ARG A 126 -8.80 5.25 4.97
N LYS A 127 -7.77 4.41 4.98
CA LYS A 127 -7.09 3.95 3.76
C LYS A 127 -6.78 2.46 3.84
N LEU A 128 -7.08 1.73 2.78
CA LEU A 128 -6.70 0.32 2.60
C LEU A 128 -5.56 0.23 1.57
N LYS A 129 -4.60 -0.67 1.81
CA LYS A 129 -3.57 -1.06 0.84
C LYS A 129 -3.20 -2.52 1.01
N GLU A 130 -3.02 -3.20 -0.12
CA GLU A 130 -2.55 -4.58 -0.16
C GLU A 130 -1.03 -4.64 -0.28
N PHE A 131 -0.44 -5.56 0.48
CA PHE A 131 0.98 -5.88 0.44
C PHE A 131 1.14 -7.36 0.08
N PRO A 132 1.78 -7.68 -1.05
CA PRO A 132 2.06 -9.07 -1.40
C PRO A 132 3.12 -9.61 -0.45
N VAL A 133 2.79 -10.72 0.21
CA VAL A 133 3.60 -11.38 1.24
C VAL A 133 3.77 -12.86 0.88
N THR A 134 4.67 -13.54 1.56
CA THR A 134 4.84 -14.99 1.47
C THR A 134 3.93 -15.70 2.49
N GLU A 135 3.67 -16.99 2.29
CA GLU A 135 2.71 -17.76 3.12
C GLU A 135 3.12 -17.88 4.59
N ASP A 136 4.42 -17.89 4.86
CA ASP A 136 5.03 -17.89 6.19
C ASP A 136 4.86 -16.55 6.93
N ALA A 137 4.60 -15.46 6.20
CA ALA A 137 4.43 -14.12 6.74
C ALA A 137 2.96 -13.71 6.91
N LEU A 138 2.03 -14.67 6.86
CA LEU A 138 0.61 -14.44 7.04
C LEU A 138 0.28 -14.06 8.48
N LEU A 139 -0.62 -13.11 8.64
CA LEU A 139 -1.09 -12.61 9.93
C LEU A 139 -2.61 -12.75 10.00
N PRO A 140 -3.19 -13.06 11.17
CA PRO A 140 -4.63 -13.13 11.29
C PRO A 140 -5.28 -11.75 11.11
N VAL A 141 -6.53 -11.77 10.66
CA VAL A 141 -7.37 -10.58 10.56
C VAL A 141 -7.52 -9.96 11.96
N GLY A 142 -7.46 -8.63 12.04
CA GLY A 142 -7.54 -7.91 13.31
C GLY A 142 -6.20 -7.65 14.00
N THR A 143 -5.09 -8.23 13.52
CA THR A 143 -3.75 -7.98 14.10
C THR A 143 -3.36 -6.52 13.90
N SER A 144 -3.02 -5.83 14.99
CA SER A 144 -2.49 -4.47 14.98
C SER A 144 -0.99 -4.45 14.65
N LEU A 145 -0.55 -3.48 13.85
CA LEU A 145 0.83 -3.34 13.42
C LEU A 145 1.44 -2.02 13.91
N ASN A 146 2.45 -2.12 14.76
CA ASN A 146 3.16 -0.98 15.34
C ASN A 146 4.41 -0.61 14.54
N VAL A 147 5.00 0.55 14.85
CA VAL A 147 6.23 1.02 14.17
C VAL A 147 7.43 0.12 14.42
N ARG A 148 7.45 -0.61 15.55
CA ARG A 148 8.49 -1.61 15.88
C ARG A 148 8.58 -2.78 14.89
N HIS A 149 7.62 -2.90 13.97
CA HIS A 149 7.79 -3.74 12.79
C HIS A 149 9.08 -3.40 12.02
N PHE A 150 9.53 -2.15 12.09
CA PHE A 150 10.76 -1.66 11.49
C PHE A 150 11.84 -1.42 12.55
N VAL A 151 13.06 -1.86 12.24
CA VAL A 151 14.23 -1.70 13.12
C VAL A 151 15.06 -0.48 12.67
N PRO A 152 15.52 0.38 13.59
CA PRO A 152 16.45 1.46 13.23
C PRO A 152 17.73 0.90 12.59
N GLY A 153 18.28 1.55 11.57
CA GLY A 153 19.43 1.02 10.83
C GLY A 153 19.04 0.33 9.52
N GLN A 154 17.82 -0.20 9.42
CA GLN A 154 17.38 -0.89 8.21
C GLN A 154 17.06 0.09 7.06
N TYR A 155 17.01 -0.44 5.83
CA TYR A 155 16.56 0.27 4.63
C TYR A 155 15.12 -0.11 4.25
N VAL A 156 14.33 0.89 3.89
CA VAL A 156 12.93 0.74 3.48
C VAL A 156 12.66 1.40 2.13
N ASP A 157 11.69 0.89 1.38
CA ASP A 157 11.16 1.54 0.19
C ASP A 157 9.87 2.28 0.55
N VAL A 158 9.81 3.57 0.25
CA VAL A 158 8.65 4.41 0.55
C VAL A 158 7.94 4.83 -0.73
N THR A 159 6.67 4.47 -0.83
CA THR A 159 5.82 4.73 -1.99
C THR A 159 4.72 5.71 -1.63
N GLY A 160 4.47 6.70 -2.48
CA GLY A 160 3.43 7.69 -2.21
C GLY A 160 3.00 8.42 -3.46
N ILE A 161 1.89 9.14 -3.35
CA ILE A 161 1.39 10.00 -4.43
C ILE A 161 2.14 11.32 -4.35
N THR A 162 2.84 11.67 -5.43
CA THR A 162 3.61 12.91 -5.54
C THR A 162 2.73 14.15 -5.55
N LYS A 163 3.25 15.29 -5.09
CA LYS A 163 2.54 16.58 -5.15
C LYS A 163 2.23 16.93 -6.61
N GLY A 164 0.95 17.17 -6.90
CA GLY A 164 0.51 17.63 -8.21
C GLY A 164 0.95 19.07 -8.49
N LYS A 165 1.35 19.34 -9.73
CA LYS A 165 1.68 20.69 -10.22
C LYS A 165 0.74 21.16 -11.33
N GLY A 166 -0.33 20.42 -11.64
CA GLY A 166 -1.25 20.74 -12.74
C GLY A 166 -0.64 20.49 -14.13
N PHE A 167 -1.19 21.14 -15.16
CA PHE A 167 -0.64 21.11 -16.51
C PHE A 167 0.64 21.95 -16.58
N GLN A 168 1.76 21.33 -16.93
CA GLN A 168 3.07 21.97 -16.95
C GLN A 168 3.69 21.90 -18.35
N GLY A 169 4.37 22.97 -18.73
CA GLY A 169 5.15 23.05 -19.97
C GLY A 169 6.38 22.15 -19.95
N VAL A 170 7.00 21.97 -21.13
CA VAL A 170 8.11 21.04 -21.35
C VAL A 170 9.35 21.33 -20.51
N MET A 171 9.67 22.61 -20.27
CA MET A 171 10.84 22.98 -19.46
C MET A 171 10.70 22.49 -18.02
N LYS A 172 9.55 22.74 -17.37
CA LYS A 172 9.33 22.35 -15.96
C LYS A 172 9.05 20.87 -15.80
N ARG A 173 8.37 20.24 -16.77
CA ARG A 173 8.01 18.81 -16.73
C ARG A 173 9.20 17.89 -17.04
N HIS A 174 10.01 18.25 -18.03
CA HIS A 174 11.05 17.38 -18.60
C HIS A 174 12.47 17.98 -18.56
N GLY A 175 12.66 19.18 -18.04
CA GLY A 175 13.98 19.82 -17.93
C GLY A 175 14.53 20.34 -19.26
N PHE A 176 13.67 20.71 -20.22
CA PHE A 176 14.13 21.26 -21.51
C PHE A 176 14.79 22.63 -21.33
N LYS A 177 15.87 22.89 -22.09
CA LYS A 177 16.63 24.16 -22.03
C LYS A 177 15.86 25.37 -22.59
N GLY A 178 14.93 25.16 -23.52
CA GLY A 178 14.22 26.25 -24.21
C GLY A 178 15.07 26.89 -25.32
N GLY A 179 14.60 28.02 -25.85
CA GLY A 179 15.34 28.86 -26.81
C GLY A 179 16.13 29.98 -26.13
N PRO A 180 17.05 30.65 -26.84
CA PRO A 180 17.78 31.80 -26.30
C PRO A 180 16.83 32.95 -25.95
N ALA A 181 17.26 33.82 -25.04
CA ALA A 181 16.48 34.99 -24.62
C ALA A 181 16.68 36.21 -25.55
N SER A 182 17.85 36.31 -26.20
CA SER A 182 18.23 37.40 -27.12
C SER A 182 18.71 36.84 -28.47
N HIS A 183 19.30 37.68 -29.32
CA HIS A 183 19.83 37.33 -30.65
C HIS A 183 18.76 36.78 -31.61
N GLY A 184 17.66 37.52 -31.77
CA GLY A 184 16.61 37.21 -32.76
C GLY A 184 15.56 36.20 -32.33
N ALA A 185 15.56 35.76 -31.06
CA ALA A 185 14.47 34.97 -30.50
C ALA A 185 13.21 35.85 -30.32
N SER A 186 12.10 35.47 -30.96
CA SER A 186 10.84 36.22 -30.91
C SER A 186 9.87 35.69 -29.85
N LEU A 187 9.28 34.51 -30.05
CA LEU A 187 8.20 33.98 -29.19
C LEU A 187 8.48 32.56 -28.65
N SER A 188 9.65 32.00 -28.95
CA SER A 188 9.94 30.57 -28.77
C SER A 188 10.74 30.22 -27.51
N HIS A 189 10.97 31.17 -26.59
CA HIS A 189 11.85 30.98 -25.41
C HIS A 189 11.54 29.72 -24.59
N ARG A 190 10.25 29.41 -24.39
CA ARG A 190 9.79 28.24 -23.60
C ARG A 190 9.17 27.12 -24.45
N SER A 191 9.33 27.19 -25.76
CA SER A 191 8.77 26.22 -26.70
C SER A 191 9.49 24.87 -26.62
N ALA A 192 8.86 23.82 -27.15
CA ALA A 192 9.43 22.47 -27.17
C ALA A 192 10.45 22.24 -28.29
N GLY A 193 10.57 23.17 -29.24
CA GLY A 193 11.32 22.98 -30.47
C GLY A 193 10.69 21.91 -31.37
N SER A 194 11.52 21.25 -32.19
CA SER A 194 11.05 20.22 -33.13
C SER A 194 10.57 18.96 -32.41
N VAL A 195 9.43 18.45 -32.86
CA VAL A 195 8.80 17.24 -32.32
C VAL A 195 9.23 15.98 -33.09
N GLY A 196 9.62 16.10 -34.36
CA GLY A 196 9.87 14.96 -35.25
C GLY A 196 10.77 15.27 -36.46
N HIS A 197 10.81 14.32 -37.38
CA HIS A 197 11.58 14.36 -38.63
C HIS A 197 10.66 14.66 -39.83
N ILE A 198 11.25 15.03 -40.97
CA ILE A 198 10.52 15.42 -42.19
C ILE A 198 9.89 14.24 -42.94
N THR A 199 10.67 13.44 -43.69
CA THR A 199 10.12 12.45 -44.65
C THR A 199 9.63 11.15 -43.99
N GLY A 200 10.29 10.67 -42.94
CA GLY A 200 9.86 9.48 -42.20
C GLY A 200 10.15 9.67 -40.72
N PRO A 201 9.20 9.39 -39.81
CA PRO A 201 8.04 8.49 -39.90
C PRO A 201 6.65 9.14 -40.13
N GLY A 202 6.56 10.43 -40.47
CA GLY A 202 5.27 11.11 -40.71
C GLY A 202 4.32 11.19 -39.50
N ARG A 203 4.83 10.87 -38.30
CA ARG A 203 4.06 10.86 -37.05
C ARG A 203 4.96 11.18 -35.85
N VAL A 204 4.35 11.58 -34.75
CA VAL A 204 5.05 11.70 -33.46
C VAL A 204 5.22 10.30 -32.84
N PHE A 205 6.42 9.97 -32.38
CA PHE A 205 6.68 8.72 -31.66
C PHE A 205 5.92 8.71 -30.32
N LYS A 206 5.38 7.54 -29.95
CA LYS A 206 4.76 7.33 -28.63
C LYS A 206 5.80 7.55 -27.54
N GLY A 207 5.39 8.16 -26.42
CA GLY A 207 6.30 8.49 -25.32
C GLY A 207 7.19 9.71 -25.54
N LYS A 208 7.04 10.45 -26.65
CA LYS A 208 7.74 11.72 -26.86
C LYS A 208 7.42 12.69 -25.72
N LYS A 209 8.46 13.31 -25.16
CA LYS A 209 8.37 14.27 -24.07
C LYS A 209 7.61 15.53 -24.54
N MET A 210 6.43 15.75 -23.98
CA MET A 210 5.56 16.90 -24.26
C MET A 210 4.98 17.51 -22.98
N ALA A 211 4.36 18.69 -23.11
CA ALA A 211 3.62 19.32 -22.02
C ALA A 211 2.48 18.40 -21.51
N GLY A 212 2.06 18.59 -20.27
CA GLY A 212 0.99 17.78 -19.68
C GLY A 212 0.96 17.83 -18.17
N ARG A 213 0.06 17.05 -17.58
CA ARG A 213 -0.06 16.96 -16.13
C ARG A 213 1.25 16.46 -15.51
N MET A 214 1.75 17.19 -14.52
CA MET A 214 2.94 16.84 -13.76
C MET A 214 2.59 16.58 -12.29
N GLY A 215 3.10 15.48 -11.74
CA GLY A 215 2.82 15.06 -10.37
C GLY A 215 1.42 14.44 -10.20
N GLY A 216 1.06 14.08 -8.97
CA GLY A 216 -0.14 13.27 -8.71
C GLY A 216 0.02 11.80 -9.14
N GLU A 217 1.23 11.40 -9.52
CA GLU A 217 1.59 10.03 -9.86
C GLU A 217 2.16 9.31 -8.63
N GLN A 218 1.93 8.01 -8.55
CA GLN A 218 2.55 7.15 -7.55
C GLN A 218 4.04 6.96 -7.90
N ARG A 219 4.92 7.29 -6.94
CA ARG A 219 6.36 7.07 -7.08
C ARG A 219 6.91 6.41 -5.82
N THR A 220 7.96 5.63 -5.99
CA THR A 220 8.68 4.97 -4.90
C THR A 220 10.08 5.53 -4.81
N VAL A 221 10.44 6.01 -3.63
CA VAL A 221 11.82 6.30 -3.27
C VAL A 221 12.37 5.03 -2.63
N LYS A 222 13.44 4.50 -3.22
CA LYS A 222 13.99 3.20 -2.82
C LYS A 222 15.12 3.38 -1.81
N SER A 223 15.33 2.36 -0.97
CA SER A 223 16.50 2.24 -0.08
C SER A 223 16.71 3.46 0.81
N VAL A 224 15.64 3.86 1.51
CA VAL A 224 15.65 4.97 2.45
C VAL A 224 15.98 4.45 3.85
N TRP A 225 16.93 5.08 4.53
CA TRP A 225 17.41 4.62 5.83
C TRP A 225 16.48 5.08 6.96
N VAL A 226 16.03 4.16 7.81
CA VAL A 226 15.33 4.43 9.07
C VAL A 226 16.33 4.89 10.15
N TYR A 227 16.21 6.14 10.59
CA TYR A 227 17.11 6.77 11.56
C TYR A 227 16.68 6.52 13.01
N LYS A 228 15.39 6.70 13.30
CA LYS A 228 14.83 6.60 14.65
C LYS A 228 13.41 6.07 14.57
N VAL A 229 12.99 5.33 15.59
CA VAL A 229 11.63 4.84 15.79
C VAL A 229 11.19 5.20 17.20
N ASP A 230 9.99 5.77 17.34
CA ASP A 230 9.36 6.11 18.61
C ASP A 230 8.06 5.30 18.72
N PRO A 231 8.08 4.19 19.46
CA PRO A 231 6.92 3.33 19.62
C PRO A 231 5.78 3.97 20.42
N ALA A 232 6.07 4.83 21.40
CA ALA A 232 5.03 5.45 22.23
C ALA A 232 4.11 6.36 21.42
N ARG A 233 4.66 7.06 20.42
CA ARG A 233 3.90 7.94 19.53
C ARG A 233 3.58 7.31 18.17
N ASN A 234 4.00 6.07 17.95
CA ASN A 234 3.99 5.41 16.64
C ASN A 234 4.57 6.31 15.51
N LEU A 235 5.74 6.91 15.77
CA LEU A 235 6.46 7.73 14.79
C LEU A 235 7.73 7.03 14.30
N MET A 236 8.07 7.23 13.03
CA MET A 236 9.38 6.88 12.49
C MET A 236 10.01 8.06 11.75
N TRP A 237 11.32 8.16 11.88
CA TRP A 237 12.15 9.15 11.22
C TRP A 237 12.96 8.46 10.14
N VAL A 238 12.81 8.94 8.92
CA VAL A 238 13.48 8.40 7.75
C VAL A 238 14.42 9.45 7.17
N LYS A 239 15.65 9.08 6.85
CA LYS A 239 16.67 9.97 6.28
C LYS A 239 16.29 10.36 4.84
N GLY A 240 16.16 11.66 4.61
CA GLY A 240 15.91 12.23 3.29
C GLY A 240 14.44 12.48 2.97
N GLN A 241 14.10 12.42 1.68
CA GLN A 241 12.82 12.87 1.15
C GLN A 241 11.83 11.72 0.92
N VAL A 242 10.56 11.99 1.22
CA VAL A 242 9.44 11.07 0.97
C VAL A 242 8.44 11.73 0.01
N PRO A 243 7.89 11.00 -0.98
CA PRO A 243 6.92 11.56 -1.92
C PRO A 243 5.63 12.00 -1.21
N GLY A 244 5.03 13.09 -1.70
CA GLY A 244 3.73 13.57 -1.25
C GLY A 244 3.77 14.78 -0.34
N ALA A 245 2.58 15.35 -0.12
CA ALA A 245 2.35 16.46 0.80
C ALA A 245 2.28 15.99 2.25
N THR A 246 2.43 16.93 3.17
CA THR A 246 2.12 16.70 4.58
C THR A 246 0.65 16.29 4.72
N GLY A 247 0.38 15.28 5.54
CA GLY A 247 -0.95 14.68 5.72
C GLY A 247 -1.29 13.57 4.71
N ASN A 248 -0.50 13.40 3.64
CA ASN A 248 -0.75 12.31 2.69
C ASN A 248 -0.27 10.97 3.24
N PHE A 249 -1.00 9.93 2.83
CA PHE A 249 -0.60 8.55 3.06
C PHE A 249 0.61 8.16 2.21
N VAL A 250 1.49 7.40 2.84
CA VAL A 250 2.64 6.75 2.24
C VAL A 250 2.63 5.27 2.63
N PHE A 251 3.16 4.44 1.75
CA PHE A 251 3.24 3.00 1.91
C PHE A 251 4.70 2.63 2.05
N ILE A 252 5.04 1.96 3.14
CA ILE A 252 6.40 1.61 3.50
C ILE A 252 6.49 0.09 3.42
N LYS A 253 7.56 -0.41 2.82
CA LYS A 253 7.89 -1.84 2.78
C LYS A 253 9.40 -1.99 2.90
N ASP A 254 9.87 -3.20 3.09
CA ASP A 254 11.31 -3.46 3.06
C ASP A 254 11.93 -3.12 1.71
N ALA A 255 13.19 -2.69 1.76
CA ALA A 255 13.94 -2.33 0.57
C ALA A 255 14.24 -3.57 -0.29
N VAL A 256 13.99 -3.44 -1.58
CA VAL A 256 14.23 -4.54 -2.54
C VAL A 256 15.72 -4.69 -2.88
N TYR A 257 16.47 -3.59 -2.99
CA TYR A 257 17.87 -3.62 -3.41
C TYR A 257 18.85 -3.78 -2.24
N LYS A 258 18.72 -2.95 -1.21
CA LYS A 258 19.49 -3.08 0.03
C LYS A 258 18.67 -3.94 1.01
N LYS A 259 18.77 -5.26 0.87
CA LYS A 259 18.05 -6.18 1.75
C LYS A 259 18.44 -5.88 3.23
N PRO A 260 17.45 -5.81 4.13
CA PRO A 260 17.73 -5.65 5.55
C PRO A 260 18.45 -6.89 6.11
N ASP A 261 19.20 -6.72 7.19
CA ASP A 261 19.80 -7.85 7.90
C ASP A 261 18.68 -8.69 8.52
N ILE A 262 18.54 -9.92 8.02
CA ILE A 262 17.46 -10.85 8.33
C ILE A 262 17.45 -11.21 9.82
N SER A 263 18.62 -11.25 10.45
CA SER A 263 18.78 -11.68 11.84
C SER A 263 18.16 -10.73 12.86
N LEU A 264 18.11 -9.44 12.54
CA LEU A 264 17.63 -8.38 13.43
C LEU A 264 16.14 -8.10 13.27
N LEU A 265 15.52 -8.58 12.18
CA LEU A 265 14.15 -8.20 11.85
C LEU A 265 13.11 -9.04 12.59
N PRO A 266 12.08 -8.41 13.16
CA PRO A 266 10.93 -9.15 13.69
C PRO A 266 10.12 -9.74 12.53
N PHE A 267 9.82 -11.04 12.63
CA PHE A 267 9.05 -11.79 11.65
C PHE A 267 7.97 -12.65 12.32
N PRO A 268 6.73 -12.70 11.79
CA PRO A 268 6.17 -11.91 10.67
C PRO A 268 5.98 -10.42 10.98
N THR A 269 5.83 -10.08 12.26
CA THR A 269 5.78 -8.71 12.78
C THR A 269 6.31 -8.68 14.22
N TYR A 270 6.44 -7.49 14.80
CA TYR A 270 6.78 -7.35 16.21
C TYR A 270 5.55 -7.61 17.08
N PHE A 271 5.63 -8.61 17.95
CA PHE A 271 4.67 -8.87 19.02
C PHE A 271 5.25 -8.31 20.33
N GLY A 272 4.59 -7.30 20.90
CA GLY A 272 4.97 -6.79 22.22
C GLY A 272 4.50 -7.76 23.31
N PRO A 273 5.25 -7.91 24.42
CA PRO A 273 4.74 -8.60 25.59
C PRO A 273 3.51 -7.87 26.14
N GLU A 274 2.53 -8.62 26.66
CA GLU A 274 1.25 -8.07 27.12
C GLU A 274 1.40 -7.07 28.28
N ASP A 275 2.50 -7.16 29.03
CA ASP A 275 2.81 -6.33 30.20
C ASP A 275 3.60 -5.03 29.86
N GLU A 276 3.90 -4.75 28.59
CA GLU A 276 4.71 -3.57 28.21
C GLU A 276 3.83 -2.32 28.05
N ASP A 277 3.98 -1.35 28.95
CA ASP A 277 3.33 -0.03 28.85
C ASP A 277 3.81 0.70 27.59
N THR A 278 2.95 0.75 26.57
CA THR A 278 3.27 1.38 25.27
C THR A 278 3.63 2.86 25.39
N ASP A 279 3.06 3.55 26.37
CA ASP A 279 3.18 5.01 26.52
C ASP A 279 4.55 5.45 27.07
N ASN A 280 5.26 4.56 27.77
CA ASN A 280 6.54 4.86 28.43
C ASN A 280 7.76 4.37 27.65
N LEU A 281 7.56 3.93 26.41
CA LEU A 281 8.62 3.35 25.60
C LEU A 281 9.59 4.41 25.11
N LYS A 282 10.89 4.16 25.39
CA LYS A 282 11.96 5.03 24.89
C LYS A 282 12.09 4.90 23.37
N PRO A 283 12.43 6.01 22.69
CA PRO A 283 12.69 5.95 21.27
C PRO A 283 14.00 5.19 20.99
N LEU A 284 13.97 4.37 19.95
CA LEU A 284 15.12 3.61 19.45
C LEU A 284 15.79 4.40 18.32
N VAL A 285 17.10 4.62 18.43
CA VAL A 285 17.90 5.34 17.43
C VAL A 285 18.83 4.34 16.77
N ALA A 286 19.08 4.49 15.46
CA ALA A 286 20.04 3.68 14.74
C ALA A 286 21.45 3.96 15.27
N GLU A 287 22.28 2.93 15.39
CA GLU A 287 23.69 3.11 15.68
C GLU A 287 24.39 3.65 14.42
N LEU A 288 24.87 4.89 14.49
CA LEU A 288 25.82 5.41 13.52
C LEU A 288 27.18 4.95 14.02
N GLY A 289 27.87 4.09 13.27
CA GLY A 289 29.07 3.34 13.74
C GLY A 289 30.17 4.20 14.36
N ASP A 290 31.20 3.57 14.91
CA ASP A 290 32.18 4.23 15.80
C ASP A 290 33.22 5.10 15.11
N VAL A 291 33.30 5.04 13.78
CA VAL A 291 34.23 5.84 12.97
C VAL A 291 33.55 7.12 12.51
N ASP A 292 34.18 8.27 12.80
CA ASP A 292 33.74 9.57 12.31
C ASP A 292 34.01 9.68 10.80
N PRO A 293 32.98 9.88 9.95
CA PRO A 293 33.17 10.05 8.51
C PRO A 293 33.89 11.36 8.14
N PHE A 294 34.01 12.33 9.06
CA PHE A 294 34.70 13.61 8.84
C PHE A 294 36.13 13.63 9.37
N ILE A 295 36.50 12.67 10.23
CA ILE A 295 37.89 12.42 10.59
C ILE A 295 38.47 11.55 9.48
N VAL A 296 38.77 12.19 8.36
CA VAL A 296 39.62 11.58 7.33
C VAL A 296 40.97 11.33 8.00
N THR A 297 41.33 10.06 8.17
CA THR A 297 42.72 9.65 8.32
C THR A 297 43.44 10.04 7.02
N ASP A 298 44.27 11.08 7.09
CA ASP A 298 45.40 11.25 6.16
C ASP A 298 46.35 10.04 6.27
#